data_AF-A0A953ICL6-F1
#
_entry.id   AF-A0A953ICL6-F1
#
_cell.length_a   1.000
_cell.length_b   1.000
_cell.length_c   1.000
_cell.angle_alpha   90.00
_cell.angle_beta   90.00
_cell.angle_gamma   90.00
#
_symmetry.space_group_name_H-M   'P 1'
#
loop_
_entity.id
_entity.type
_entity.pdbx_description
1 polymer ?
#
loop_
_entity_poly.entity_id
_entity_poly.type
_entity_poly.pdbx_seq_one_letter_code
_entity_poly.pdbx_strand_id
1 'polypeptide(L)'
;MGSGNLALGNVFGSNIFNMILLVVGQIFATRHILSNVSPTHITTAATGMLLSGIAALSIITPHPAPSFLGAGLDTWLIAVLYILIMYLLPGAKEEGELEAAAASEARQAEPTTSLSVVWMKFAVSAAAILVAGWFLSKAADEIAMITGLGETFIGSTLLAASTSLPELTVSIFTARMGAYDLTVGNVLGSNIFNMTILLISDLFQAGSTPILSLGSTGQAVSALVGLVLSGIVIVALTLPKRAVKWKFNWEMWLLLAGYLLGLYLIYLAG
;
A
#
# COMPACT_ATOMS: atom_id res chain seq x y z
N MET A 1 21.81 -3.04 -12.63
CA MET A 1 21.70 -4.12 -11.64
C MET A 1 20.87 -3.74 -10.41
N GLY A 2 20.45 -2.48 -10.21
CA GLY A 2 19.68 -2.04 -9.02
C GLY A 2 18.14 -2.06 -9.08
N SER A 3 17.52 -2.40 -10.22
CA SER A 3 16.06 -2.23 -10.37
C SER A 3 15.22 -3.18 -9.52
N GLY A 4 15.70 -4.40 -9.23
CA GLY A 4 14.95 -5.40 -8.48
C GLY A 4 14.84 -5.07 -6.99
N ASN A 5 15.97 -4.70 -6.36
CA ASN A 5 16.01 -4.36 -4.94
C ASN A 5 15.24 -3.09 -4.62
N LEU A 6 15.38 -2.07 -5.47
CA LEU A 6 14.64 -0.83 -5.33
C LEU A 6 13.13 -1.07 -5.49
N ALA A 7 12.71 -1.92 -6.44
CA ALA A 7 11.30 -2.26 -6.64
C ALA A 7 10.69 -3.04 -5.46
N LEU A 8 11.40 -4.04 -4.93
CA LEU A 8 10.96 -4.73 -3.70
C LEU A 8 10.88 -3.77 -2.51
N GLY A 9 11.91 -2.92 -2.34
CA GLY A 9 11.94 -1.89 -1.32
C GLY A 9 10.72 -0.98 -1.44
N ASN A 10 10.44 -0.49 -2.65
CA ASN A 10 9.28 0.34 -2.92
C ASN A 10 7.95 -0.33 -2.58
N VAL A 11 7.72 -1.58 -3.01
CA VAL A 11 6.46 -2.30 -2.75
C VAL A 11 6.21 -2.48 -1.24
N PHE A 12 7.19 -3.01 -0.51
CA PHE A 12 7.02 -3.24 0.94
C PHE A 12 7.05 -1.92 1.73
N GLY A 13 7.90 -0.98 1.34
CA GLY A 13 7.97 0.35 1.91
C GLY A 13 6.65 1.10 1.75
N SER A 14 6.04 1.09 0.57
CA SER A 14 4.73 1.71 0.33
C SER A 14 3.66 1.05 1.18
N ASN A 15 3.69 -0.29 1.37
CA ASN A 15 2.76 -0.96 2.26
C ASN A 15 2.89 -0.51 3.73
N ILE A 16 4.11 -0.30 4.20
CA ILE A 16 4.41 0.21 5.54
C ILE A 16 4.00 1.69 5.66
N PHE A 17 4.34 2.52 4.66
CA PHE A 17 4.01 3.94 4.62
C PHE A 17 2.49 4.18 4.55
N ASN A 18 1.77 3.37 3.77
CA ASN A 18 0.31 3.41 3.67
C ASN A 18 -0.36 3.22 5.04
N MET A 19 0.20 2.40 5.94
CA MET A 19 -0.32 2.27 7.31
C MET A 19 -0.22 3.58 8.10
N ILE A 20 0.79 4.41 7.84
CA ILE A 20 0.94 5.74 8.44
C ILE A 20 -0.05 6.76 7.87
N LEU A 21 -0.56 6.54 6.66
CA LEU A 21 -1.61 7.41 6.11
C LEU A 21 -2.88 7.37 6.97
N LEU A 22 -3.15 6.28 7.71
CA LEU A 22 -4.24 6.26 8.70
C LEU A 22 -3.97 7.21 9.86
N VAL A 23 -2.72 7.27 10.34
CA VAL A 23 -2.29 8.19 11.41
C VAL A 23 -2.36 9.63 10.92
N VAL A 24 -1.87 9.92 9.71
CA VAL A 24 -1.95 11.26 9.11
C VAL A 24 -3.40 11.66 8.84
N GLY A 25 -4.20 10.76 8.26
CA GLY A 25 -5.63 10.96 8.06
C GLY A 25 -6.35 11.27 9.38
N GLN A 26 -5.97 10.61 10.48
CA GLN A 26 -6.57 10.81 11.79
C GLN A 26 -6.38 12.24 12.32
N ILE A 27 -5.29 12.92 11.95
CA ILE A 27 -5.05 14.35 12.29
C ILE A 27 -6.16 15.22 11.70
N PHE A 28 -6.57 14.92 10.47
CA PHE A 28 -7.56 15.68 9.72
C PHE A 28 -8.99 15.19 9.90
N ALA A 29 -9.18 13.99 10.44
CA ALA A 29 -10.48 13.42 10.74
C ALA A 29 -11.21 14.17 11.87
N THR A 30 -12.54 14.16 11.82
CA THR A 30 -13.39 14.73 12.88
C THR A 30 -13.65 13.72 14.00
N ARG A 31 -13.65 12.43 13.68
CA ARG A 31 -13.83 11.29 14.59
C ARG A 31 -12.69 10.29 14.41
N HIS A 32 -12.63 9.31 15.30
CA HIS A 32 -11.62 8.25 15.23
C HIS A 32 -11.91 7.31 14.05
N ILE A 33 -11.01 7.24 13.06
CA ILE A 33 -11.19 6.53 11.79
C ILE A 33 -11.51 5.05 12.02
N LEU A 34 -10.61 4.32 12.69
CA LEU A 34 -10.73 2.86 12.84
C LEU A 34 -11.91 2.42 13.72
N SER A 35 -12.52 3.32 14.49
CA SER A 35 -13.70 3.01 15.31
C SER A 35 -15.02 3.36 14.61
N ASN A 36 -14.96 4.09 13.50
CA ASN A 36 -16.12 4.58 12.74
C ASN A 36 -16.14 4.02 11.31
N VAL A 37 -15.64 2.81 11.14
CA VAL A 37 -15.53 2.14 9.84
C VAL A 37 -16.18 0.75 9.89
N SER A 38 -16.50 0.20 8.72
CA SER A 38 -17.03 -1.15 8.58
C SER A 38 -16.00 -2.22 8.94
N PRO A 39 -16.38 -3.29 9.66
CA PRO A 39 -15.51 -4.44 9.90
C PRO A 39 -15.18 -5.21 8.60
N THR A 40 -15.88 -4.96 7.49
CA THR A 40 -15.60 -5.56 6.18
C THR A 40 -14.14 -5.40 5.76
N HIS A 41 -13.52 -4.26 6.09
CA HIS A 41 -12.10 -3.99 5.81
C HIS A 41 -11.12 -4.92 6.55
N ILE A 42 -11.55 -5.67 7.57
CA ILE A 42 -10.72 -6.72 8.20
C ILE A 42 -10.27 -7.71 7.14
N THR A 43 -11.15 -8.06 6.21
CA THR A 43 -10.82 -9.03 5.15
C THR A 43 -9.80 -8.47 4.16
N THR A 44 -9.92 -7.21 3.77
CA THR A 44 -8.94 -6.51 2.94
C THR A 44 -7.58 -6.44 3.63
N ALA A 45 -7.54 -6.06 4.92
CA ALA A 45 -6.32 -6.05 5.72
C ALA A 45 -5.71 -7.45 5.86
N ALA A 46 -6.52 -8.47 6.14
CA ALA A 46 -6.08 -9.86 6.26
C ALA A 46 -5.54 -10.40 4.94
N THR A 47 -6.11 -9.99 3.81
CA THR A 47 -5.61 -10.32 2.47
C THR A 47 -4.24 -9.70 2.26
N GLY A 48 -4.08 -8.40 2.51
CA GLY A 48 -2.78 -7.72 2.41
C GLY A 48 -1.72 -8.34 3.31
N MET A 49 -2.11 -8.72 4.53
CA MET A 49 -1.26 -9.47 5.46
C MET A 49 -0.88 -10.83 4.86
N LEU A 50 -1.82 -11.64 4.40
CA LEU A 50 -1.53 -12.95 3.81
C LEU A 50 -0.57 -12.85 2.63
N LEU A 51 -0.84 -11.95 1.68
CA LEU A 51 0.00 -11.75 0.50
C LEU A 51 1.42 -11.30 0.88
N SER A 52 1.53 -10.35 1.82
CA SER A 52 2.83 -9.90 2.34
C SER A 52 3.57 -11.02 3.07
N GLY A 53 2.87 -11.93 3.74
CA GLY A 53 3.44 -13.08 4.42
C GLY A 53 3.98 -14.14 3.46
N ILE A 54 3.27 -14.40 2.36
CA ILE A 54 3.78 -15.26 1.28
C ILE A 54 5.05 -14.68 0.69
N ALA A 55 5.06 -13.36 0.42
CA ALA A 55 6.24 -12.69 -0.12
C ALA A 55 7.42 -12.71 0.87
N ALA A 56 7.18 -12.45 2.16
CA ALA A 56 8.19 -12.53 3.21
C ALA A 56 8.79 -13.93 3.33
N LEU A 57 7.93 -14.97 3.34
CA LEU A 57 8.38 -16.35 3.37
C LEU A 57 9.23 -16.68 2.14
N SER A 58 8.79 -16.28 0.95
CA SER A 58 9.52 -16.52 -0.30
C SER A 58 10.91 -15.88 -0.32
N ILE A 59 11.07 -14.70 0.29
CA ILE A 59 12.38 -14.05 0.46
C ILE A 59 13.25 -14.81 1.48
N ILE A 60 12.67 -15.25 2.62
CA ILE A 60 13.41 -15.90 3.72
C ILE A 60 13.80 -17.34 3.41
N THR A 61 13.00 -18.05 2.60
CA THR A 61 13.28 -19.42 2.17
C THR A 61 13.63 -19.42 0.69
N PRO A 62 14.92 -19.21 0.34
CA PRO A 62 15.35 -19.27 -1.05
C PRO A 62 15.08 -20.67 -1.60
N HIS A 63 14.06 -20.78 -2.44
CA HIS A 63 13.81 -21.94 -3.25
C HIS A 63 14.42 -21.69 -4.65
N PRO A 64 14.91 -22.73 -5.36
CA PRO A 64 15.10 -22.59 -6.80
C PRO A 64 13.73 -22.34 -7.40
N ALA A 65 13.40 -21.06 -7.62
CA ALA A 65 12.03 -20.65 -7.88
C ALA A 65 11.63 -21.16 -9.26
N PRO A 66 10.72 -22.16 -9.37
CA PRO A 66 10.12 -22.46 -10.65
C PRO A 66 9.48 -21.17 -11.16
N SER A 67 9.82 -20.79 -12.38
CA SER A 67 9.24 -19.65 -13.06
C SER A 67 8.26 -20.11 -14.13
N PHE A 68 7.20 -19.35 -14.30
CA PHE A 68 6.21 -19.52 -15.35
C PHE A 68 6.06 -18.20 -16.11
N LEU A 69 6.24 -18.26 -17.44
CA LEU A 69 6.23 -17.07 -18.31
C LEU A 69 7.20 -15.96 -17.87
N GLY A 70 8.36 -16.33 -17.33
CA GLY A 70 9.37 -15.37 -16.87
C GLY A 70 9.13 -14.79 -15.46
N ALA A 71 8.01 -15.10 -14.81
CA ALA A 71 7.70 -14.69 -13.45
C ALA A 71 7.75 -15.85 -12.45
N GLY A 72 8.04 -15.59 -11.19
CA GLY A 72 8.04 -16.61 -10.13
C GLY A 72 6.65 -17.18 -9.87
N LEU A 73 6.56 -18.47 -9.52
CA LEU A 73 5.26 -19.05 -9.11
C LEU A 73 4.67 -18.38 -7.86
N ASP A 74 5.52 -17.80 -7.00
CA ASP A 74 5.14 -17.02 -5.83
C ASP A 74 4.47 -15.69 -6.20
N THR A 75 4.99 -14.94 -7.17
CA THR A 75 4.36 -13.71 -7.65
C THR A 75 3.06 -13.99 -8.41
N TRP A 76 3.00 -15.09 -9.18
CA TRP A 76 1.75 -15.61 -9.74
C TRP A 76 0.73 -15.98 -8.67
N LEU A 77 1.15 -16.72 -7.65
CA LEU A 77 0.29 -17.11 -6.53
C LEU A 77 -0.29 -15.86 -5.84
N ILE A 78 0.53 -14.85 -5.57
CA ILE A 78 0.11 -13.57 -4.99
C ILE A 78 -0.97 -12.91 -5.85
N ALA A 79 -0.75 -12.81 -7.17
CA ALA A 79 -1.71 -12.19 -8.09
C ALA A 79 -3.03 -12.98 -8.20
N VAL A 80 -2.95 -14.32 -8.27
CA VAL A 80 -4.13 -15.18 -8.32
C VAL A 80 -4.93 -15.08 -7.03
N LEU A 81 -4.28 -15.12 -5.87
CA LEU A 81 -4.95 -14.95 -4.57
C LEU A 81 -5.56 -13.56 -4.42
N TYR A 82 -4.89 -12.51 -4.89
CA TYR A 82 -5.45 -11.16 -4.95
C TYR A 82 -6.77 -11.14 -5.75
N ILE A 83 -6.76 -11.64 -6.99
CA ILE A 83 -7.95 -11.66 -7.86
C ILE A 83 -9.06 -12.53 -7.24
N LEU A 84 -8.70 -13.73 -6.78
CA LEU A 84 -9.66 -14.69 -6.23
C LEU A 84 -10.35 -14.13 -4.98
N ILE A 85 -9.57 -13.62 -4.03
CA ILE A 85 -10.12 -13.10 -2.77
C ILE A 85 -10.94 -11.85 -3.05
N MET A 86 -10.48 -10.93 -3.90
CA MET A 86 -11.23 -9.73 -4.26
C MET A 86 -12.55 -10.07 -4.97
N TYR A 87 -12.58 -11.12 -5.79
CA TYR A 87 -13.80 -11.59 -6.46
C TYR A 87 -14.77 -12.30 -5.50
N LEU A 88 -14.25 -13.05 -4.52
CA LEU A 88 -15.05 -13.80 -3.57
C LEU A 88 -15.57 -12.96 -2.38
N LEU A 89 -15.02 -11.76 -2.17
CA LEU A 89 -15.37 -10.93 -1.02
C LEU A 89 -16.79 -10.35 -1.16
N PRO A 90 -17.73 -10.70 -0.26
CA PRO A 90 -19.13 -10.21 -0.32
C PRO A 90 -19.26 -8.69 -0.12
N GLY A 91 -18.24 -8.06 0.46
CA GLY A 91 -18.22 -6.66 0.89
C GLY A 91 -18.11 -5.60 -0.21
N ALA A 92 -17.67 -5.97 -1.42
CA ALA A 92 -17.61 -5.04 -2.54
C ALA A 92 -18.97 -4.46 -2.94
N LYS A 93 -20.08 -5.13 -2.55
CA LYS A 93 -21.44 -4.66 -2.78
C LYS A 93 -21.92 -3.63 -1.75
N GLU A 94 -21.62 -3.81 -0.46
CA GLU A 94 -21.98 -2.85 0.61
C GLU A 94 -21.14 -1.57 0.54
N GLU A 95 -19.85 -1.68 0.21
CA GLU A 95 -18.98 -0.52 -0.05
C GLU A 95 -19.51 0.31 -1.24
N GLY A 96 -19.94 -0.36 -2.32
CA GLY A 96 -20.56 0.30 -3.47
C GLY A 96 -21.87 1.03 -3.16
N GLU A 97 -22.64 0.58 -2.17
CA GLU A 97 -23.88 1.26 -1.74
C GLU A 97 -23.59 2.51 -0.89
N LEU A 98 -22.60 2.43 0.02
CA LEU A 98 -22.12 3.59 0.80
C LEU A 98 -21.43 4.64 -0.09
N GLU A 99 -20.61 4.19 -1.04
CA GLU A 99 -20.00 5.04 -2.06
C GLU A 99 -21.04 5.66 -2.99
N ALA A 100 -22.06 4.91 -3.41
CA ALA A 100 -23.16 5.43 -4.22
C ALA A 100 -23.97 6.50 -3.46
N ALA A 101 -24.16 6.34 -2.14
CA ALA A 101 -24.82 7.33 -1.30
C ALA A 101 -24.01 8.62 -1.20
N ALA A 102 -22.70 8.54 -0.91
CA ALA A 102 -21.80 9.70 -0.87
C ALA A 102 -21.62 10.36 -2.26
N ALA A 103 -21.56 9.56 -3.33
CA ALA A 103 -21.52 10.04 -4.70
C ALA A 103 -22.86 10.66 -5.14
N SER A 104 -23.99 10.27 -4.53
CA SER A 104 -25.30 10.88 -4.80
C SER A 104 -25.39 12.32 -4.26
N GLU A 105 -24.75 12.61 -3.13
CA GLU A 105 -24.64 13.98 -2.60
C GLU A 105 -23.72 14.84 -3.48
N ALA A 106 -22.62 14.28 -3.98
CA ALA A 106 -21.72 14.95 -4.93
C ALA A 106 -22.34 15.13 -6.33
N ARG A 107 -23.24 14.23 -6.77
CA ARG A 107 -23.97 14.27 -8.06
C ARG A 107 -25.03 15.36 -8.16
N GLN A 108 -25.38 16.05 -7.07
CA GLN A 108 -26.35 17.15 -7.13
C GLN A 108 -25.80 18.40 -7.83
N ALA A 109 -24.50 18.43 -8.17
CA ALA A 109 -23.95 19.38 -9.13
C ALA A 109 -24.02 18.79 -10.55
N GLU A 110 -24.77 19.43 -11.45
CA GLU A 110 -24.70 19.06 -12.87
C GLU A 110 -23.25 19.23 -13.37
N PRO A 111 -22.66 18.21 -14.02
CA PRO A 111 -21.30 18.32 -14.54
C PRO A 111 -21.26 19.39 -15.63
N THR A 112 -20.67 20.54 -15.30
CA THR A 112 -20.53 21.69 -16.21
C THR A 112 -19.46 21.49 -17.29
N THR A 113 -18.70 20.41 -17.22
CA THR A 113 -17.60 20.11 -18.16
C THR A 113 -17.95 18.93 -19.05
N SER A 114 -17.57 19.02 -20.33
CA SER A 114 -17.72 17.92 -21.29
C SER A 114 -16.96 16.67 -20.83
N LEU A 115 -17.56 15.49 -20.99
CA LEU A 115 -16.93 14.20 -20.69
C LEU A 115 -15.55 14.03 -21.35
N SER A 116 -15.39 14.56 -22.57
CA SER A 116 -14.12 14.56 -23.29
C SER A 116 -13.02 15.32 -22.53
N VAL A 117 -13.36 16.46 -21.94
CA VAL A 117 -12.44 17.28 -21.14
C VAL A 117 -12.08 16.57 -19.83
N VAL A 118 -13.03 15.85 -19.22
CA VAL A 118 -12.76 15.06 -18.01
C VAL A 118 -11.78 13.92 -18.30
N TRP A 119 -12.01 13.14 -19.35
CA TRP A 119 -11.09 12.08 -19.77
C TRP A 119 -9.71 12.63 -20.14
N MET A 120 -9.66 13.77 -20.83
CA MET A 120 -8.40 14.42 -21.16
C MET A 120 -7.63 14.84 -19.90
N LYS A 121 -8.29 15.48 -18.93
CA LYS A 121 -7.68 15.85 -17.64
C LYS A 121 -7.16 14.62 -16.90
N PHE A 122 -7.95 13.55 -16.86
CA PHE A 122 -7.55 12.29 -16.23
C PHE A 122 -6.29 11.71 -16.90
N ALA A 123 -6.30 11.59 -18.23
CA ALA A 123 -5.18 11.04 -18.98
C ALA A 123 -3.89 11.85 -18.81
N VAL A 124 -3.99 13.18 -18.85
CA VAL A 124 -2.84 14.07 -18.64
C VAL A 124 -2.28 13.94 -17.22
N SER A 125 -3.14 13.91 -16.20
CA SER A 125 -2.70 13.74 -14.81
C SER A 125 -2.05 12.37 -14.57
N ALA A 126 -2.64 11.30 -15.11
CA ALA A 126 -2.07 9.96 -15.01
C ALA A 126 -0.70 9.88 -15.69
N ALA A 127 -0.56 10.45 -16.89
CA ALA A 127 0.72 10.52 -17.58
C ALA A 127 1.77 11.32 -16.78
N ALA A 128 1.38 12.45 -16.17
CA ALA A 128 2.28 13.25 -15.34
C ALA A 128 2.78 12.45 -14.11
N ILE A 129 1.91 11.68 -13.45
CA ILE A 129 2.29 10.81 -12.32
C ILE A 129 3.29 9.74 -12.77
N LEU A 130 3.05 9.08 -13.90
CA LEU A 130 3.96 8.05 -14.43
C LEU A 130 5.35 8.62 -14.77
N VAL A 131 5.39 9.78 -15.43
CA VAL A 131 6.64 10.47 -15.77
C VAL A 131 7.39 10.90 -14.51
N ALA A 132 6.68 11.48 -13.54
CA ALA A 132 7.27 11.88 -12.26
C ALA A 132 7.85 10.68 -11.50
N GLY A 133 7.12 9.55 -11.44
CA GLY A 133 7.58 8.32 -10.80
C GLY A 133 8.87 7.78 -11.43
N TRP A 134 9.01 7.84 -12.75
CA TRP A 134 10.24 7.44 -13.44
C TRP A 134 11.45 8.31 -13.07
N PHE A 135 11.28 9.63 -13.01
CA PHE A 135 12.34 10.53 -12.58
C PHE A 135 12.69 10.34 -11.10
N LEU A 136 11.69 10.15 -10.24
CA LEU A 136 11.88 9.89 -8.81
C LEU A 136 12.65 8.58 -8.57
N SER A 137 12.36 7.53 -9.31
CA SER A 137 13.10 6.26 -9.21
C SER A 137 14.59 6.44 -9.57
N LYS A 138 14.90 7.18 -10.63
CA LYS A 138 16.30 7.46 -11.00
C LYS A 138 17.02 8.32 -9.96
N ALA A 139 16.35 9.34 -9.44
CA ALA A 139 16.91 10.17 -8.38
C ALA A 139 17.13 9.35 -7.11
N ALA A 140 16.23 8.41 -6.78
CA ALA A 140 16.40 7.51 -5.65
C ALA A 140 17.63 6.60 -5.81
N ASP A 141 17.86 6.03 -6.99
CA ASP A 141 19.07 5.26 -7.30
C ASP A 141 20.35 6.09 -7.09
N GLU A 142 20.37 7.33 -7.61
CA GLU A 142 21.50 8.25 -7.45
C GLU A 142 21.74 8.64 -5.98
N ILE A 143 20.66 8.91 -5.23
CA ILE A 143 20.75 9.20 -3.79
C ILE A 143 21.31 7.99 -3.04
N ALA A 144 20.87 6.77 -3.35
CA ALA A 144 21.38 5.56 -2.71
C ALA A 144 22.90 5.39 -2.97
N MET A 145 23.35 5.63 -4.20
CA MET A 145 24.76 5.57 -4.57
C MET A 145 25.62 6.64 -3.88
N ILE A 146 25.13 7.89 -3.83
CA ILE A 146 25.90 9.03 -3.28
C ILE A 146 25.97 8.97 -1.76
N THR A 147 24.86 8.63 -1.10
CA THR A 147 24.77 8.62 0.36
C THR A 147 25.31 7.33 0.99
N GLY A 148 25.38 6.25 0.22
CA GLY A 148 25.76 4.94 0.73
C GLY A 148 24.72 4.30 1.65
N LEU A 149 23.48 4.84 1.69
CA LEU A 149 22.40 4.34 2.55
C LEU A 149 21.76 3.03 2.04
N GLY A 150 22.17 2.54 0.87
CA GLY A 150 21.69 1.28 0.30
C GLY A 150 20.37 1.41 -0.47
N GLU A 151 20.24 0.65 -1.57
CA GLU A 151 19.03 0.64 -2.42
C GLU A 151 17.78 0.16 -1.65
N THR A 152 17.95 -0.79 -0.73
CA THR A 152 16.84 -1.31 0.10
C THR A 152 16.25 -0.23 1.00
N PHE A 153 17.09 0.51 1.74
CA PHE A 153 16.59 1.57 2.63
C PHE A 153 15.98 2.72 1.84
N ILE A 154 16.65 3.21 0.78
CA ILE A 154 16.12 4.31 -0.04
C ILE A 154 14.83 3.90 -0.75
N GLY A 155 14.76 2.68 -1.29
CA GLY A 155 13.56 2.11 -1.90
C GLY A 155 12.41 2.02 -0.91
N SER A 156 12.65 1.46 0.28
CA SER A 156 11.64 1.29 1.34
C SER A 156 11.20 2.59 2.02
N THR A 157 11.90 3.71 1.80
CA THR A 157 11.62 4.98 2.48
C THR A 157 11.28 6.09 1.51
N LEU A 158 12.27 6.66 0.84
CA LEU A 158 12.11 7.84 0.00
C LEU A 158 11.27 7.55 -1.23
N LEU A 159 11.56 6.45 -1.93
CA LEU A 159 10.81 6.08 -3.13
C LEU A 159 9.38 5.67 -2.76
N ALA A 160 9.24 4.79 -1.76
CA ALA A 160 7.95 4.38 -1.21
C ALA A 160 7.06 5.55 -0.78
N ALA A 161 7.61 6.54 -0.05
CA ALA A 161 6.88 7.73 0.36
C ALA A 161 6.44 8.57 -0.84
N SER A 162 7.28 8.65 -1.87
CA SER A 162 7.01 9.43 -3.08
C SER A 162 5.91 8.79 -3.94
N THR A 163 5.91 7.47 -4.08
CA THR A 163 4.87 6.73 -4.82
C THR A 163 3.55 6.65 -4.06
N SER A 164 3.56 6.82 -2.73
CA SER A 164 2.36 6.86 -1.87
C SER A 164 1.76 8.27 -1.68
N LEU A 165 2.29 9.31 -2.34
CA LEU A 165 1.76 10.68 -2.25
C LEU A 165 0.32 10.83 -2.81
N PRO A 166 -0.05 10.17 -3.92
CA PRO A 166 -1.45 10.19 -4.39
C PRO A 166 -2.41 9.66 -3.33
N GLU A 167 -2.06 8.54 -2.69
CA GLU A 167 -2.82 7.89 -1.64
C GLU A 167 -2.93 8.78 -0.41
N LEU A 168 -1.83 9.43 0.00
CA LEU A 168 -1.84 10.43 1.07
C LEU A 168 -2.86 11.54 0.80
N THR A 169 -2.89 12.05 -0.43
CA THR A 169 -3.80 13.13 -0.83
C THR A 169 -5.26 12.69 -0.74
N VAL A 170 -5.57 11.48 -1.25
CA VAL A 170 -6.91 10.90 -1.18
C VAL A 170 -7.31 10.65 0.29
N SER A 171 -6.46 10.01 1.08
CA SER A 171 -6.72 9.70 2.49
C SER A 171 -6.95 10.96 3.34
N ILE A 172 -6.20 12.04 3.11
CA ILE A 172 -6.45 13.32 3.80
C ILE A 172 -7.83 13.87 3.40
N PHE A 173 -8.16 13.87 2.11
CA PHE A 173 -9.41 14.42 1.61
C PHE A 173 -10.62 13.65 2.16
N THR A 174 -10.61 12.31 2.06
CA THR A 174 -11.70 11.45 2.55
C THR A 174 -11.84 11.51 4.07
N ALA A 175 -10.72 11.58 4.81
CA ALA A 175 -10.75 11.70 6.27
C ALA A 175 -11.38 13.03 6.73
N ARG A 176 -11.06 14.15 6.05
CA ARG A 176 -11.66 15.47 6.33
C ARG A 176 -13.16 15.50 6.13
N MET A 177 -13.64 14.79 5.11
CA MET A 177 -15.08 14.69 4.81
C MET A 177 -15.81 13.71 5.74
N GLY A 178 -15.11 12.99 6.62
CA GLY A 178 -15.71 11.95 7.46
C GLY A 178 -16.03 10.65 6.71
N ALA A 179 -15.54 10.49 5.48
CA ALA A 179 -15.66 9.27 4.69
C ALA A 179 -14.58 8.27 5.10
N TYR A 180 -14.73 7.67 6.28
CA TYR A 180 -13.71 6.81 6.88
C TYR A 180 -13.55 5.46 6.18
N ASP A 181 -14.63 4.88 5.66
CA ASP A 181 -14.56 3.66 4.83
C ASP A 181 -13.73 3.89 3.57
N LEU A 182 -13.93 5.03 2.88
CA LEU A 182 -13.07 5.42 1.76
C LEU A 182 -11.61 5.62 2.16
N THR A 183 -11.37 6.19 3.34
CA THR A 183 -10.01 6.43 3.84
C THR A 183 -9.27 5.12 4.11
N VAL A 184 -9.93 4.18 4.77
CA VAL A 184 -9.36 2.86 5.11
C VAL A 184 -9.28 1.97 3.86
N GLY A 185 -10.30 2.00 3.02
CA GLY A 185 -10.34 1.31 1.73
C GLY A 185 -9.20 1.75 0.81
N ASN A 186 -8.93 3.05 0.71
CA ASN A 186 -7.79 3.57 -0.05
C ASN A 186 -6.45 3.00 0.46
N VAL A 187 -6.23 3.01 1.77
CA VAL A 187 -4.98 2.52 2.38
C VAL A 187 -4.81 1.01 2.22
N LEU A 188 -5.82 0.22 2.62
CA LEU A 188 -5.72 -1.23 2.61
C LEU A 188 -5.83 -1.82 1.20
N GLY A 189 -6.66 -1.22 0.35
CA GLY A 189 -6.77 -1.54 -1.07
C GLY A 189 -5.45 -1.30 -1.81
N SER A 190 -4.78 -0.18 -1.53
CA SER A 190 -3.45 0.08 -2.09
C SER A 190 -2.42 -0.94 -1.63
N ASN A 191 -2.47 -1.41 -0.38
CA ASN A 191 -1.56 -2.45 0.09
C ASN A 191 -1.70 -3.78 -0.65
N ILE A 192 -2.93 -4.23 -0.92
CA ILE A 192 -3.15 -5.45 -1.70
C ILE A 192 -2.79 -5.25 -3.18
N PHE A 193 -3.06 -4.08 -3.75
CA PHE A 193 -2.70 -3.74 -5.13
C PHE A 193 -1.17 -3.71 -5.31
N ASN A 194 -0.44 -3.10 -4.38
CA ASN A 194 1.03 -3.05 -4.40
C ASN A 194 1.66 -4.45 -4.48
N MET A 195 1.04 -5.47 -3.86
CA MET A 195 1.54 -6.84 -3.97
C MET A 195 1.48 -7.38 -5.41
N THR A 196 0.52 -6.93 -6.22
CA THR A 196 0.42 -7.33 -7.64
C THR A 196 1.52 -6.71 -8.51
N ILE A 197 2.12 -5.58 -8.06
CA ILE A 197 3.25 -4.94 -8.74
C ILE A 197 4.46 -5.88 -8.77
N LEU A 198 4.58 -6.84 -7.86
CA LEU A 198 5.65 -7.85 -7.90
C LEU A 198 5.58 -8.71 -9.16
N LEU A 199 4.39 -9.18 -9.55
CA LEU A 199 4.19 -9.93 -10.78
C LEU A 199 4.47 -9.06 -12.01
N ILE A 200 4.00 -7.81 -12.00
CA ILE A 200 4.30 -6.86 -13.08
C ILE A 200 5.83 -6.67 -13.18
N SER A 201 6.50 -6.48 -12.06
CA SER A 201 7.95 -6.29 -12.03
C SER A 201 8.70 -7.51 -12.57
N ASP A 202 8.25 -8.72 -12.27
CA ASP A 202 8.78 -9.95 -12.85
C ASP A 202 8.63 -9.99 -14.38
N LEU A 203 7.42 -9.71 -14.88
CA LEU A 203 7.12 -9.79 -16.31
C LEU A 203 7.87 -8.75 -17.15
N PHE A 204 8.23 -7.61 -16.55
CA PHE A 204 8.93 -6.52 -17.22
C PHE A 204 10.43 -6.46 -16.92
N GLN A 205 10.94 -7.30 -16.01
CA GLN A 205 12.37 -7.38 -15.74
C GLN A 205 13.09 -8.11 -16.88
N ALA A 206 14.24 -7.60 -17.31
CA ALA A 206 15.02 -8.17 -18.41
C ALA A 206 15.78 -9.48 -18.06
N GLY A 207 15.32 -10.24 -17.07
CA GLY A 207 15.98 -11.44 -16.56
C GLY A 207 15.01 -12.55 -16.18
N SER A 208 15.48 -13.79 -16.17
CA SER A 208 14.66 -14.96 -15.83
C SER A 208 14.59 -15.26 -14.33
N THR A 209 15.21 -14.42 -13.50
CA THR A 209 15.25 -14.58 -12.04
C THR A 209 14.03 -13.91 -11.40
N PRO A 210 13.18 -14.67 -10.68
CA PRO A 210 12.04 -14.08 -9.98
C PRO A 210 12.46 -13.01 -8.97
N ILE A 211 11.73 -11.92 -8.90
CA ILE A 211 12.08 -10.73 -8.15
C ILE A 211 12.17 -11.01 -6.64
N LEU A 212 11.29 -11.86 -6.11
CA LEU A 212 11.32 -12.24 -4.69
C LEU A 212 12.56 -13.05 -4.32
N SER A 213 13.18 -13.75 -5.28
CA SER A 213 14.48 -14.42 -5.07
C SER A 213 15.66 -13.45 -4.96
N LEU A 214 15.48 -12.20 -5.42
CA LEU A 214 16.46 -11.12 -5.27
C LEU A 214 16.36 -10.45 -3.89
N GLY A 215 15.37 -10.82 -3.07
CA GLY A 215 15.11 -10.20 -1.78
C GLY A 215 16.27 -10.36 -0.79
N SER A 216 16.71 -9.23 -0.25
CA SER A 216 17.61 -9.07 0.88
C SER A 216 16.88 -9.17 2.22
N THR A 217 17.66 -9.33 3.29
CA THR A 217 17.17 -9.30 4.67
C THR A 217 16.37 -8.03 4.98
N GLY A 218 16.79 -6.86 4.49
CA GLY A 218 16.06 -5.60 4.69
C GLY A 218 14.66 -5.58 4.05
N GLN A 219 14.47 -6.24 2.91
CA GLN A 219 13.13 -6.37 2.30
C GLN A 219 12.27 -7.40 3.05
N ALA A 220 12.86 -8.49 3.54
CA ALA A 220 12.15 -9.41 4.44
C ALA A 220 11.68 -8.69 5.71
N VAL A 221 12.54 -7.89 6.33
CA VAL A 221 12.19 -7.04 7.49
C VAL A 221 11.08 -6.06 7.12
N SER A 222 11.15 -5.41 5.95
CA SER A 222 10.10 -4.50 5.46
C SER A 222 8.74 -5.22 5.36
N ALA A 223 8.71 -6.42 4.77
CA ALA A 223 7.50 -7.23 4.67
C ALA A 223 6.96 -7.63 6.06
N LEU A 224 7.83 -8.04 6.99
CA LEU A 224 7.46 -8.39 8.37
C LEU A 224 6.91 -7.19 9.16
N VAL A 225 7.49 -6.00 8.99
CA VAL A 225 6.93 -4.77 9.58
C VAL A 225 5.54 -4.50 9.03
N GLY A 226 5.35 -4.62 7.71
CA GLY A 226 4.04 -4.50 7.06
C GLY A 226 3.00 -5.47 7.63
N LEU A 227 3.40 -6.72 7.91
CA LEU A 227 2.57 -7.71 8.59
C LEU A 227 2.15 -7.26 10.00
N VAL A 228 3.10 -6.80 10.81
CA VAL A 228 2.83 -6.34 12.17
C VAL A 228 1.87 -5.15 12.17
N LEU A 229 2.11 -4.16 11.31
CA LEU A 229 1.24 -2.99 11.19
C LEU A 229 -0.18 -3.35 10.72
N SER A 230 -0.28 -4.25 9.73
CA SER A 230 -1.58 -4.78 9.28
C SER A 230 -2.30 -5.51 10.41
N GLY A 231 -1.57 -6.24 11.27
CA GLY A 231 -2.12 -6.91 12.45
C GLY A 231 -2.67 -5.94 13.48
N ILE A 232 -1.97 -4.83 13.73
CA ILE A 232 -2.47 -3.76 14.60
C ILE A 232 -3.80 -3.21 14.05
N VAL A 233 -3.89 -2.97 12.72
CA VAL A 233 -5.14 -2.52 12.09
C VAL A 233 -6.25 -3.56 12.25
N ILE A 234 -6.00 -4.84 11.97
CA ILE A 234 -7.00 -5.91 12.14
C ILE A 234 -7.50 -5.98 13.58
N VAL A 235 -6.60 -5.95 14.56
CA VAL A 235 -6.97 -5.93 15.98
C VAL A 235 -7.82 -4.70 16.28
N ALA A 236 -7.43 -3.51 15.82
CA ALA A 236 -8.21 -2.30 16.02
C ALA A 236 -9.63 -2.38 15.43
N LEU A 237 -9.80 -2.97 14.24
CA LEU A 237 -11.09 -3.14 13.56
C LEU A 237 -11.99 -4.20 14.21
N THR A 238 -11.41 -5.21 14.88
CA THR A 238 -12.17 -6.26 15.58
C THR A 238 -12.67 -5.82 16.96
N LEU A 239 -12.08 -4.77 17.54
CA LEU A 239 -12.51 -4.29 18.84
C LEU A 239 -13.91 -3.67 18.77
N PRO A 240 -14.71 -3.80 19.84
CA PRO A 240 -16.05 -3.22 19.89
C PRO A 240 -16.00 -1.72 19.58
N LYS A 241 -16.98 -1.22 18.80
CA LYS A 241 -17.10 0.21 18.49
C LYS A 241 -17.22 0.99 19.81
N ARG A 242 -16.17 1.71 20.17
CA ARG A 242 -16.10 2.52 21.39
C ARG A 242 -16.36 3.98 21.05
N ALA A 243 -17.06 4.68 21.94
CA ALA A 243 -17.11 6.13 21.92
C ALA A 243 -15.72 6.64 22.34
N VAL A 244 -14.86 6.89 21.35
CA VAL A 244 -13.53 7.40 21.59
C VAL A 244 -13.62 8.89 21.90
N LYS A 245 -13.19 9.29 23.10
CA LYS A 245 -13.20 10.71 23.53
C LYS A 245 -12.12 11.55 22.84
N TRP A 246 -11.04 10.91 22.39
CA TRP A 246 -9.86 11.57 21.81
C TRP A 246 -9.68 11.18 20.34
N LYS A 247 -9.19 12.12 19.52
CA LYS A 247 -8.88 11.82 18.11
C LYS A 247 -7.79 10.77 17.95
N PHE A 248 -6.87 10.65 18.91
CA PHE A 248 -5.76 9.70 18.89
C PHE A 248 -5.89 8.70 20.04
N ASN A 249 -5.93 7.41 19.70
CA ASN A 249 -5.87 6.31 20.65
C ASN A 249 -4.54 5.55 20.56
N TRP A 250 -4.40 4.52 21.41
CA TRP A 250 -3.25 3.63 21.46
C TRP A 250 -2.92 2.99 20.10
N GLU A 251 -3.92 2.62 19.29
CA GLU A 251 -3.71 2.04 17.95
C GLU A 251 -2.94 2.99 17.02
N MET A 252 -3.24 4.29 17.04
CA MET A 252 -2.55 5.29 16.22
C MET A 252 -1.10 5.48 16.67
N TRP A 253 -0.87 5.45 17.99
CA TRP A 253 0.48 5.52 18.56
C TRP A 253 1.28 4.25 18.26
N LEU A 254 0.66 3.07 18.28
CA LEU A 254 1.31 1.83 17.92
C LEU A 254 1.65 1.78 16.43
N LEU A 255 0.78 2.27 15.55
CA LEU A 255 1.10 2.38 14.13
C LEU A 255 2.29 3.32 13.89
N LEU A 256 2.30 4.48 14.54
CA LEU A 256 3.41 5.44 14.44
C LEU A 256 4.72 4.84 15.00
N ALA A 257 4.68 4.26 16.19
CA ALA A 257 5.86 3.66 16.81
C ALA A 257 6.37 2.45 16.02
N GLY A 258 5.47 1.59 15.54
CA GLY A 258 5.80 0.42 14.73
C GLY A 258 6.43 0.81 13.39
N TYR A 259 5.95 1.88 12.75
CA TYR A 259 6.57 2.43 11.54
C TYR A 259 7.98 2.95 11.80
N LEU A 260 8.15 3.80 12.83
CA LEU A 260 9.46 4.38 13.16
C LEU A 260 10.47 3.28 13.55
N LEU A 261 10.04 2.30 14.34
CA LEU A 261 10.83 1.12 14.66
C LEU A 261 11.15 0.32 13.39
N GLY A 262 10.17 0.14 12.51
CA GLY A 262 10.35 -0.53 11.23
C GLY A 262 11.41 0.14 10.36
N LEU A 263 11.36 1.47 10.21
CA LEU A 263 12.38 2.24 9.50
C LEU A 263 13.79 2.02 10.08
N TYR A 264 13.89 2.03 11.41
CA TYR A 264 15.16 1.77 12.09
C TYR A 264 15.66 0.34 11.86
N LEU A 265 14.79 -0.66 11.91
CA LEU A 265 15.16 -2.05 11.63
C LEU A 265 15.56 -2.26 10.17
N ILE A 266 14.89 -1.61 9.23
CA ILE A 266 15.23 -1.65 7.80
C ILE A 266 16.61 -1.00 7.58
N TYR A 267 16.89 0.13 8.24
CA TYR A 267 18.20 0.79 8.20
C TYR A 267 19.32 -0.11 8.72
N LEU A 268 19.08 -0.86 9.79
CA LEU A 268 20.08 -1.80 10.33
C LEU A 268 20.28 -3.05 9.47
N ALA A 269 19.28 -3.40 8.64
CA ALA A 269 19.27 -4.61 7.82
C ALA A 269 19.67 -4.35 6.34
N GLY A 270 19.85 -3.09 5.96
CA GLY A 270 20.35 -2.64 4.65
C GLY A 270 21.82 -2.26 4.71
#